data_AF-A0A8S9L858-F1
#
_entry.id   AF-A0A8S9L858-F1
#
_cell.length_a   1.000
_cell.length_b   1.000
_cell.length_c   1.000
_cell.angle_alpha   90.00
_cell.angle_beta   90.00
_cell.angle_gamma   90.00
#
_symmetry.space_group_name_H-M   'P 1'
#
loop_
_entity.id
_entity.type
_entity.pdbx_description
1 polymer ?
#
loop_
_entity_poly.entity_id
_entity_poly.type
_entity_poly.pdbx_seq_one_letter_code
_entity_poly.pdbx_strand_id
1 'polypeptide(L)'
;MMMDDVTLSQRRSCSSSSDVVAPLLPKSQGDEVAYDEFNGAWFSGAVFNLYTTIIGAGVALAEALESCSRLKKLDLRDNMFGVEGGIALAQTLSVLTELTEIYMSYLNLEDEGTEALSEALVNSAPSLRVLELAGNDITVKSTGKLAACIASKQCLSKLNLSENELKDEGTILIAKALDEGPDQLTEVDLSTNMMTRAGARALAQTVLKKHTFKLFNINGNFISEEGVDEVNDMFKDSPEKLGLLDDNDPDGEDFEDEDEEAEEEEDSELEAKLGGLKIKQEEE
;
A
#
# COMPACT_ATOMS: atom_id res chain seq x y z
N MET A 1 -51.22 38.29 -28.22
CA MET A 1 -50.81 39.69 -27.98
C MET A 1 -51.70 40.22 -26.86
N MET A 2 -51.09 40.55 -25.72
CA MET A 2 -51.62 41.22 -24.51
C MET A 2 -52.54 40.36 -23.60
N MET A 3 -52.17 40.04 -22.34
CA MET A 3 -52.03 40.87 -21.11
C MET A 3 -53.40 41.44 -20.67
N ASP A 4 -53.90 41.35 -19.44
CA ASP A 4 -53.49 40.86 -18.11
C ASP A 4 -54.79 40.69 -17.29
N ASP A 5 -54.84 39.81 -16.27
CA ASP A 5 -55.31 40.27 -14.95
C ASP A 5 -54.91 39.28 -13.83
N VAL A 6 -54.52 39.89 -12.71
CA VAL A 6 -53.85 39.34 -11.55
C VAL A 6 -54.86 39.21 -10.41
N THR A 7 -54.90 38.07 -9.72
CA THR A 7 -55.26 38.07 -8.29
C THR A 7 -54.32 37.18 -7.49
N LEU A 8 -53.53 37.84 -6.64
CA LEU A 8 -52.75 37.24 -5.57
C LEU A 8 -53.69 36.60 -4.53
N SER A 9 -53.36 35.37 -4.13
CA SER A 9 -53.56 34.92 -2.75
C SER A 9 -52.20 34.51 -2.18
N GLN A 10 -51.95 35.05 -1.00
CA GLN A 10 -50.67 35.20 -0.35
C GLN A 10 -50.45 34.07 0.68
N ARG A 11 -49.17 33.74 0.89
CA ARG A 11 -48.52 33.27 2.14
C ARG A 11 -48.46 31.76 2.41
N ARG A 12 -47.22 31.26 2.26
CA ARG A 12 -46.30 30.65 3.25
C ARG A 12 -45.53 29.54 2.53
N SER A 13 -44.22 29.40 2.56
CA SER A 13 -43.12 30.13 3.17
C SER A 13 -41.82 29.44 2.71
N CYS A 14 -40.76 30.22 2.54
CA CYS A 14 -39.35 29.82 2.41
C CYS A 14 -38.86 29.28 1.06
N SER A 15 -38.41 30.24 0.26
CA SER A 15 -37.43 30.17 -0.81
C SER A 15 -35.99 30.11 -0.30
N SER A 16 -35.19 29.18 -0.84
CA SER A 16 -33.77 29.34 -1.23
C SER A 16 -33.33 28.02 -1.87
N SER A 17 -33.42 27.85 -3.19
CA SER A 17 -32.36 28.20 -4.16
C SER A 17 -30.99 27.63 -3.80
N SER A 18 -30.76 26.35 -4.08
CA SER A 18 -29.78 25.90 -5.08
C SER A 18 -29.83 24.38 -5.13
N ASP A 19 -30.04 23.87 -6.34
CA ASP A 19 -30.23 22.47 -6.65
C ASP A 19 -29.04 21.63 -6.19
N VAL A 20 -29.23 20.86 -5.11
CA VAL A 20 -28.35 19.74 -4.78
C VAL A 20 -28.71 18.62 -5.76
N VAL A 21 -28.09 18.66 -6.94
CA VAL A 21 -28.12 17.56 -7.90
C VAL A 21 -27.42 16.39 -7.23
N ALA A 22 -28.21 15.41 -6.81
CA ALA A 22 -27.74 14.12 -6.32
C ALA A 22 -26.69 13.52 -7.29
N PRO A 23 -25.68 12.78 -6.79
CA PRO A 23 -24.71 12.14 -7.66
C PRO A 23 -25.46 11.23 -8.63
N LEU A 24 -25.34 11.53 -9.92
CA LEU A 24 -25.88 10.69 -10.97
C LEU A 24 -25.02 9.41 -11.02
N LEU A 25 -25.37 8.44 -10.19
CA LEU A 25 -25.12 7.04 -10.52
C LEU A 25 -25.69 6.80 -11.93
N PRO A 26 -24.99 6.05 -12.80
CA PRO A 26 -25.48 5.77 -14.14
C PRO A 26 -26.86 5.12 -14.03
N LYS A 27 -27.89 5.81 -14.53
CA LYS A 27 -29.24 5.26 -14.63
C LYS A 27 -29.24 4.25 -15.77
N SER A 28 -29.67 3.04 -15.48
CA SER A 28 -29.93 2.02 -16.49
C SER A 28 -30.94 2.54 -17.52
N GLN A 29 -30.51 2.66 -18.76
CA GLN A 29 -31.41 2.67 -19.90
C GLN A 29 -30.90 1.67 -20.93
N GLY A 30 -31.68 0.61 -21.09
CA GLY A 30 -31.94 -0.02 -22.38
C GLY A 30 -30.76 -0.65 -23.11
N ASP A 31 -30.83 -1.96 -23.20
CA ASP A 31 -30.18 -2.83 -24.19
C ASP A 31 -28.74 -3.24 -23.88
N GLU A 32 -28.67 -4.49 -23.39
CA GLU A 32 -27.61 -5.49 -23.56
C GLU A 32 -26.32 -4.97 -24.22
N VAL A 33 -25.31 -4.58 -23.43
CA VAL A 33 -23.88 -4.99 -23.42
C VAL A 33 -23.12 -4.05 -22.46
N ALA A 34 -23.26 -4.19 -21.13
CA ALA A 34 -22.39 -3.53 -20.15
C ALA A 34 -22.63 -4.09 -18.73
N TYR A 35 -22.18 -5.32 -18.45
CA TYR A 35 -22.20 -5.86 -17.08
C TYR A 35 -20.91 -6.57 -16.63
N ASP A 36 -19.80 -6.42 -17.37
CA ASP A 36 -18.51 -7.00 -16.97
C ASP A 36 -17.48 -6.00 -16.39
N GLU A 37 -17.78 -4.69 -16.36
CA GLU A 37 -16.86 -3.65 -15.83
C GLU A 37 -17.13 -3.18 -14.40
N PHE A 38 -17.95 -3.89 -13.62
CA PHE A 38 -18.06 -3.66 -12.16
C PHE A 38 -17.67 -4.88 -11.31
N ASN A 39 -17.21 -5.95 -11.97
CA ASN A 39 -16.75 -7.20 -11.34
C ASN A 39 -15.44 -7.70 -11.98
N GLY A 40 -14.52 -6.76 -12.26
CA GLY A 40 -13.23 -7.05 -12.90
C GLY A 40 -12.47 -5.84 -13.44
N ALA A 41 -12.81 -4.61 -13.02
CA ALA A 41 -12.27 -3.40 -13.66
C ALA A 41 -10.96 -2.87 -13.06
N TRP A 42 -10.18 -2.37 -14.01
CA TRP A 42 -8.98 -1.54 -13.98
C TRP A 42 -9.43 -0.09 -14.24
N PHE A 43 -9.00 0.92 -13.48
CA PHE A 43 -9.38 2.32 -13.76
C PHE A 43 -8.34 3.04 -14.63
N SER A 44 -7.96 2.44 -15.76
CA SER A 44 -7.26 3.16 -16.83
C SER A 44 -8.31 3.75 -17.78
N GLY A 45 -8.68 5.01 -17.58
CA GLY A 45 -9.58 5.75 -18.48
C GLY A 45 -10.96 6.12 -17.93
N ALA A 46 -11.26 5.85 -16.65
CA ALA A 46 -12.40 6.47 -16.01
C ALA A 46 -12.12 7.97 -15.83
N VAL A 47 -12.69 8.80 -16.71
CA VAL A 47 -12.76 10.24 -16.48
C VAL A 47 -13.78 10.46 -15.36
N PHE A 48 -13.34 10.32 -14.11
CA PHE A 48 -14.05 10.96 -13.01
C PHE A 48 -14.05 12.44 -13.35
N ASN A 49 -15.23 13.01 -13.57
CA ASN A 49 -15.37 14.44 -13.78
C ASN A 49 -15.16 15.13 -12.43
N LEU A 50 -13.89 15.17 -12.00
CA LEU A 50 -13.41 15.70 -10.74
C LEU A 50 -13.42 17.22 -10.82
N TYR A 51 -14.63 17.79 -10.78
CA TYR A 51 -14.79 19.18 -10.31
C TYR A 51 -14.52 19.30 -8.79
N THR A 52 -14.16 18.19 -8.12
CA THR A 52 -13.78 18.09 -6.71
C THR A 52 -12.26 18.08 -6.56
N THR A 53 -11.75 18.69 -5.50
CA THR A 53 -10.32 18.63 -5.12
C THR A 53 -9.84 17.18 -5.05
N ILE A 54 -8.53 16.97 -5.25
CA ILE A 54 -7.87 15.65 -5.21
C ILE A 54 -8.29 14.82 -3.97
N ILE A 55 -8.44 15.47 -2.82
CA ILE A 55 -8.93 14.87 -1.56
C ILE A 55 -10.35 14.32 -1.70
N GLY A 56 -11.25 15.03 -2.39
CA GLY A 56 -12.63 14.59 -2.61
C GLY A 56 -12.73 13.38 -3.55
N ALA A 57 -11.74 13.17 -4.42
CA ALA A 57 -11.69 12.02 -5.32
C ALA A 57 -11.48 10.70 -4.55
N GLY A 58 -10.53 10.69 -3.60
CA GLY A 58 -10.24 9.51 -2.78
C GLY A 58 -11.42 9.10 -1.91
N VAL A 59 -12.10 10.07 -1.28
CA VAL A 59 -13.30 9.82 -0.46
C VAL A 59 -14.45 9.27 -1.31
N ALA A 60 -14.74 9.89 -2.46
CA ALA A 60 -15.80 9.41 -3.34
C ALA A 60 -15.53 8.00 -3.90
N LEU A 61 -14.26 7.69 -4.17
CA LEU A 61 -13.85 6.34 -4.57
C LEU A 61 -14.08 5.34 -3.45
N ALA A 62 -13.68 5.68 -2.21
CA ALA A 62 -13.91 4.83 -1.05
C ALA A 62 -15.40 4.50 -0.90
N GLU A 63 -16.28 5.50 -0.93
CA GLU A 63 -17.74 5.29 -0.88
C GLU A 63 -18.25 4.35 -1.99
N ALA A 64 -17.69 4.45 -3.20
CA ALA A 64 -18.07 3.57 -4.30
C ALA A 64 -17.63 2.11 -4.06
N LEU A 65 -16.49 1.90 -3.41
CA LEU A 65 -15.92 0.58 -3.13
C LEU A 65 -16.65 -0.16 -1.99
N GLU A 66 -17.43 0.51 -1.14
CA GLU A 66 -18.16 -0.13 -0.02
C GLU A 66 -19.08 -1.28 -0.46
N SER A 67 -19.54 -1.28 -1.71
CA SER A 67 -20.41 -2.33 -2.25
C SER A 67 -19.67 -3.43 -3.03
N CYS A 68 -18.36 -3.31 -3.22
CA CYS A 68 -17.56 -4.14 -4.11
C CYS A 68 -16.90 -5.34 -3.39
N SER A 69 -17.63 -6.08 -2.56
CA SER A 69 -17.05 -7.15 -1.71
C SER A 69 -16.38 -8.31 -2.46
N ARG A 70 -16.66 -8.46 -3.76
CA ARG A 70 -16.06 -9.49 -4.64
C ARG A 70 -14.88 -8.98 -5.46
N LEU A 71 -14.41 -7.76 -5.19
CA LEU A 71 -13.29 -7.17 -5.89
C LEU A 71 -12.01 -7.95 -5.56
N LYS A 72 -11.33 -8.42 -6.60
CA LYS A 72 -10.07 -9.18 -6.47
C LYS A 72 -8.83 -8.35 -6.71
N LYS A 73 -8.96 -7.30 -7.52
CA LYS A 73 -7.86 -6.43 -7.90
C LYS A 73 -8.28 -4.99 -7.75
N LEU A 74 -7.49 -4.22 -7.02
CA LEU A 74 -7.62 -2.78 -6.89
C LEU A 74 -6.34 -2.14 -7.40
N ASP A 75 -6.43 -1.38 -8.47
CA ASP A 75 -5.29 -0.65 -9.05
C ASP A 75 -5.61 0.83 -9.13
N LEU A 76 -4.85 1.59 -8.36
CA LEU A 76 -5.03 3.02 -8.13
C LEU A 76 -3.76 3.81 -8.44
N ARG A 77 -2.73 3.18 -9.02
CA ARG A 77 -1.41 3.80 -9.23
C ARG A 77 -1.50 5.17 -9.91
N ASP A 78 -0.55 6.05 -9.58
CA ASP A 78 -0.39 7.38 -10.17
C ASP A 78 -1.59 8.32 -9.93
N ASN A 79 -2.34 8.11 -8.84
CA ASN A 79 -3.39 9.01 -8.38
C ASN A 79 -3.00 9.60 -7.03
N MET A 80 -2.56 10.87 -6.99
CA MET A 80 -2.09 11.56 -5.78
C MET A 80 -3.19 11.78 -4.73
N PHE A 81 -3.84 10.75 -4.21
CA PHE A 81 -4.98 10.87 -3.30
C PHE A 81 -4.64 11.54 -1.96
N GLY A 82 -3.37 11.54 -1.58
CA GLY A 82 -2.91 12.12 -0.33
C GLY A 82 -3.25 11.24 0.88
N VAL A 83 -2.82 11.70 2.04
CA VAL A 83 -3.09 11.10 3.35
C VAL A 83 -4.59 10.85 3.56
N GLU A 84 -5.44 11.85 3.30
CA GLU A 84 -6.88 11.73 3.55
C GLU A 84 -7.55 10.68 2.66
N GLY A 85 -7.09 10.54 1.42
CA GLY A 85 -7.56 9.48 0.53
C GLY A 85 -7.13 8.10 0.99
N GLY A 86 -5.89 7.96 1.49
CA GLY A 86 -5.42 6.72 2.13
C GLY A 86 -6.27 6.32 3.33
N ILE A 87 -6.57 7.28 4.21
CA ILE A 87 -7.44 7.06 5.39
C ILE A 87 -8.85 6.67 4.96
N ALA A 88 -9.42 7.32 3.94
CA ALA A 88 -10.74 6.97 3.43
C ALA A 88 -10.76 5.55 2.83
N LEU A 89 -9.75 5.20 2.03
CA LEU A 89 -9.61 3.85 1.47
C LEU A 89 -9.48 2.79 2.57
N ALA A 90 -8.70 3.05 3.62
CA ALA A 90 -8.54 2.16 4.76
C ALA A 90 -9.89 1.78 5.42
N GLN A 91 -10.82 2.72 5.55
CA GLN A 91 -12.15 2.46 6.11
C GLN A 91 -12.93 1.42 5.29
N THR A 92 -12.66 1.34 3.99
CA THR A 92 -13.41 0.49 3.04
C THR A 92 -12.75 -0.86 2.77
N LEU A 93 -11.44 -0.98 2.97
CA LEU A 93 -10.69 -2.23 2.79
C LEU A 93 -11.24 -3.39 3.64
N SER A 94 -11.84 -3.09 4.80
CA SER A 94 -12.50 -4.08 5.66
C SER A 94 -13.63 -4.86 4.96
N VAL A 95 -14.25 -4.27 3.93
CA VAL A 95 -15.34 -4.89 3.15
C VAL A 95 -14.81 -5.66 1.93
N LEU A 96 -13.60 -5.33 1.46
CA LEU A 96 -12.99 -5.89 0.25
C LEU A 96 -12.22 -7.18 0.57
N THR A 97 -12.93 -8.18 1.11
CA THR A 97 -12.33 -9.41 1.66
C THR A 97 -11.79 -10.37 0.61
N GLU A 98 -12.27 -10.31 -0.64
CA GLU A 98 -11.79 -11.12 -1.76
C GLU A 98 -10.57 -10.53 -2.50
N LEU A 99 -9.99 -9.42 -2.02
CA LEU A 99 -8.82 -8.82 -2.65
C LEU A 99 -7.62 -9.77 -2.64
N THR A 100 -7.04 -9.95 -3.83
CA THR A 100 -5.81 -10.70 -4.07
C THR A 100 -4.68 -9.81 -4.58
N GLU A 101 -4.99 -8.64 -5.15
CA GLU A 101 -3.98 -7.72 -5.68
C GLU A 101 -4.33 -6.26 -5.35
N ILE A 102 -3.39 -5.55 -4.73
CA ILE A 102 -3.49 -4.12 -4.44
C ILE A 102 -2.29 -3.40 -5.05
N TYR A 103 -2.59 -2.41 -5.90
CA TYR A 103 -1.61 -1.53 -6.52
C TYR A 103 -1.92 -0.09 -6.13
N MET A 104 -1.11 0.46 -5.24
CA MET A 104 -1.28 1.79 -4.63
C MET A 104 0.03 2.58 -4.66
N SER A 105 0.81 2.44 -5.73
CA SER A 105 2.03 3.23 -5.91
C SER A 105 1.72 4.69 -6.31
N TYR A 106 2.56 5.63 -5.88
CA TYR A 106 2.49 7.05 -6.23
C TYR A 106 1.15 7.72 -5.88
N LEU A 107 0.65 7.47 -4.66
CA LEU A 107 -0.57 8.11 -4.17
C LEU A 107 -0.32 9.20 -3.13
N ASN A 108 0.93 9.45 -2.75
CA ASN A 108 1.32 10.41 -1.71
C ASN A 108 0.61 10.09 -0.37
N LEU A 109 0.65 8.81 0.02
CA LEU A 109 -0.04 8.36 1.24
C LEU A 109 0.63 8.86 2.52
N GLU A 110 1.95 9.10 2.46
CA GLU A 110 2.82 9.42 3.59
C GLU A 110 2.67 8.37 4.72
N ASP A 111 3.23 8.64 5.89
CA ASP A 111 3.18 7.70 7.02
C ASP A 111 1.74 7.48 7.50
N GLU A 112 0.96 8.55 7.70
CA GLU A 112 -0.37 8.48 8.28
C GLU A 112 -1.37 7.69 7.42
N GLY A 113 -1.34 7.89 6.10
CA GLY A 113 -2.19 7.13 5.17
C GLY A 113 -1.77 5.66 5.11
N THR A 114 -0.46 5.40 5.14
CA THR A 114 0.10 4.04 5.11
C THR A 114 -0.19 3.26 6.39
N GLU A 115 -0.11 3.90 7.56
CA GLU A 115 -0.51 3.29 8.84
C GLU A 115 -1.98 2.89 8.82
N ALA A 116 -2.87 3.79 8.41
CA ALA A 116 -4.30 3.52 8.34
C ALA A 116 -4.60 2.32 7.41
N LEU A 117 -3.99 2.29 6.22
CA LEU A 117 -4.12 1.18 5.28
C LEU A 117 -3.57 -0.12 5.87
N SER A 118 -2.40 -0.07 6.49
CA SER A 118 -1.75 -1.24 7.08
C SER A 118 -2.59 -1.84 8.21
N GLU A 119 -3.14 -1.01 9.10
CA GLU A 119 -4.02 -1.45 10.18
C GLU A 119 -5.31 -2.09 9.67
N ALA A 120 -5.92 -1.52 8.62
CA ALA A 120 -7.09 -2.09 7.98
C ALA A 120 -6.75 -3.43 7.30
N LEU A 121 -5.62 -3.51 6.62
CA LEU A 121 -5.17 -4.70 5.91
C LEU A 121 -4.82 -5.84 6.87
N VAL A 122 -4.28 -5.61 8.07
CA VAL A 122 -3.99 -6.68 9.05
C VAL A 122 -5.17 -7.65 9.21
N ASN A 123 -6.40 -7.13 9.28
CA ASN A 123 -7.62 -7.92 9.49
C ASN A 123 -8.48 -8.11 8.23
N SER A 124 -8.00 -7.73 7.05
CA SER A 124 -8.72 -7.87 5.77
C SER A 124 -7.84 -8.48 4.68
N ALA A 125 -8.43 -8.76 3.51
CA ALA A 125 -7.76 -9.35 2.36
C ALA A 125 -6.78 -10.51 2.72
N PRO A 126 -7.24 -11.59 3.40
CA PRO A 126 -6.36 -12.68 3.85
C PRO A 126 -5.68 -13.43 2.69
N SER A 127 -6.27 -13.36 1.49
CA SER A 127 -5.75 -13.96 0.26
C SER A 127 -4.89 -13.00 -0.58
N LEU A 128 -4.43 -11.88 -0.02
CA LEU A 128 -3.60 -10.92 -0.75
C LEU A 128 -2.30 -11.58 -1.23
N ARG A 129 -2.02 -11.43 -2.51
CA ARG A 129 -0.85 -11.99 -3.22
C ARG A 129 0.10 -10.91 -3.71
N VAL A 130 -0.41 -9.72 -3.99
CA VAL A 130 0.38 -8.58 -4.49
C VAL A 130 0.04 -7.35 -3.66
N LEU A 131 1.07 -6.71 -3.11
CA LEU A 131 0.99 -5.41 -2.45
C LEU A 131 2.07 -4.49 -3.05
N GLU A 132 1.65 -3.45 -3.76
CA GLU A 132 2.54 -2.39 -4.26
C GLU A 132 2.18 -1.05 -3.60
N LEU A 133 3.16 -0.46 -2.90
CA LEU A 133 3.09 0.83 -2.21
C LEU A 133 4.30 1.71 -2.56
N ALA A 134 4.86 1.54 -3.75
CA ALA A 134 6.04 2.31 -4.17
C ALA A 134 5.75 3.82 -4.27
N GLY A 135 6.73 4.67 -3.97
CA GLY A 135 6.59 6.12 -4.21
C GLY A 135 5.53 6.81 -3.36
N ASN A 136 5.42 6.47 -2.07
CA ASN A 136 4.38 7.00 -1.19
C ASN A 136 4.91 7.82 -0.02
N ASP A 137 6.19 8.19 -0.03
CA ASP A 137 6.86 8.92 1.05
C ASP A 137 6.72 8.22 2.41
N ILE A 138 6.79 6.88 2.40
CA ILE A 138 6.74 6.04 3.60
C ILE A 138 8.09 6.12 4.31
N THR A 139 8.10 6.52 5.58
CA THR A 139 9.31 6.58 6.38
C THR A 139 9.35 5.48 7.44
N VAL A 140 10.46 5.38 8.17
CA VAL A 140 10.65 4.50 9.33
C VAL A 140 9.45 4.49 10.29
N LYS A 141 8.76 5.63 10.48
CA LYS A 141 7.68 5.78 11.48
C LYS A 141 6.54 4.78 11.28
N SER A 142 6.09 4.61 10.04
CA SER A 142 4.96 3.74 9.71
C SER A 142 5.37 2.29 9.48
N THR A 143 6.67 2.00 9.35
CA THR A 143 7.18 0.69 8.97
C THR A 143 6.81 -0.41 9.96
N GLY A 144 6.68 -0.11 11.26
CA GLY A 144 6.22 -1.09 12.25
C GLY A 144 4.80 -1.60 11.96
N LYS A 145 3.90 -0.72 11.53
CA LYS A 145 2.51 -1.09 11.16
C LYS A 145 2.49 -1.84 9.83
N LEU A 146 3.31 -1.40 8.88
CA LEU A 146 3.45 -2.06 7.58
C LEU A 146 4.04 -3.48 7.73
N ALA A 147 5.04 -3.66 8.59
CA ALA A 147 5.63 -4.95 8.93
C ALA A 147 4.58 -5.90 9.53
N ALA A 148 3.78 -5.42 10.49
CA ALA A 148 2.68 -6.20 11.06
C ALA A 148 1.64 -6.61 10.00
N CYS A 149 1.32 -5.71 9.07
CA CYS A 149 0.48 -6.02 7.92
C CYS A 149 1.08 -7.13 7.07
N ILE A 150 2.35 -7.02 6.67
CA ILE A 150 3.03 -8.00 5.82
C ILE A 150 3.09 -9.38 6.49
N ALA A 151 3.45 -9.44 7.78
CA ALA A 151 3.49 -10.70 8.55
C ALA A 151 2.12 -11.42 8.57
N SER A 152 1.02 -10.66 8.57
CA SER A 152 -0.34 -11.22 8.53
C SER A 152 -0.75 -11.79 7.16
N LYS A 153 -0.01 -11.52 6.07
CA LYS A 153 -0.40 -11.84 4.69
C LYS A 153 0.33 -13.09 4.18
N GLN A 154 -0.10 -14.24 4.66
CA GLN A 154 0.50 -15.55 4.39
C GLN A 154 0.51 -15.96 2.89
N CYS A 155 -0.40 -15.39 2.08
CA CYS A 155 -0.48 -15.62 0.64
C CYS A 155 0.37 -14.65 -0.19
N LEU A 156 1.06 -13.69 0.43
CA LEU A 156 1.79 -12.65 -0.28
C LEU A 156 2.93 -13.28 -1.10
N SER A 157 2.97 -12.91 -2.39
CA SER A 157 3.93 -13.41 -3.37
C SER A 157 4.78 -12.31 -3.99
N LYS A 158 4.27 -11.07 -4.01
CA LYS A 158 4.96 -9.89 -4.49
C LYS A 158 4.76 -8.74 -3.53
N LEU A 159 5.87 -8.15 -3.11
CA LEU A 159 5.92 -6.93 -2.32
C LEU A 159 6.75 -5.89 -3.07
N ASN A 160 6.17 -4.72 -3.30
CA ASN A 160 6.89 -3.57 -3.83
C ASN A 160 6.74 -2.37 -2.89
N LEU A 161 7.84 -1.95 -2.28
CA LEU A 161 7.98 -0.78 -1.44
C LEU A 161 9.06 0.17 -1.98
N SER A 162 9.40 0.08 -3.27
CA SER A 162 10.44 0.92 -3.88
C SER A 162 10.13 2.42 -3.77
N GLU A 163 11.14 3.27 -3.87
CA GLU A 163 10.97 4.74 -3.84
C GLU A 163 10.24 5.22 -2.57
N ASN A 164 10.75 4.84 -1.40
CA ASN A 164 10.30 5.32 -0.10
C ASN A 164 11.53 5.68 0.76
N GLU A 165 11.37 5.92 2.06
CA GLU A 165 12.43 6.33 2.98
C GLU A 165 12.52 5.39 4.18
N LEU A 166 12.47 4.07 3.93
CA LEU A 166 12.47 3.06 4.98
C LEU A 166 13.77 2.99 5.77
N LYS A 167 14.92 3.32 5.14
CA LYS A 167 16.27 3.23 5.75
C LYS A 167 16.56 1.84 6.30
N ASP A 168 17.66 1.67 7.03
CA ASP A 168 18.01 0.37 7.61
C ASP A 168 17.00 -0.10 8.64
N GLU A 169 16.62 0.76 9.58
CA GLU A 169 15.66 0.43 10.65
C GLU A 169 14.37 -0.14 10.05
N GLY A 170 13.74 0.59 9.11
CA GLY A 170 12.54 0.10 8.46
C GLY A 170 12.77 -1.16 7.64
N THR A 171 13.88 -1.24 6.90
CA THR A 171 14.21 -2.42 6.08
C THR A 171 14.38 -3.68 6.94
N ILE A 172 15.01 -3.56 8.11
CA ILE A 172 15.17 -4.66 9.07
C ILE A 172 13.82 -5.12 9.62
N LEU A 173 12.90 -4.19 9.91
CA LEU A 173 11.53 -4.54 10.33
C LEU A 173 10.77 -5.31 9.25
N ILE A 174 10.88 -4.88 7.99
CA ILE A 174 10.32 -5.61 6.85
C ILE A 174 10.97 -6.98 6.72
N ALA A 175 12.30 -7.09 6.87
CA ALA A 175 13.01 -8.36 6.83
C ALA A 175 12.55 -9.33 7.92
N LYS A 176 12.33 -8.86 9.15
CA LYS A 176 11.77 -9.68 10.25
C LYS A 176 10.35 -10.16 9.92
N ALA A 177 9.47 -9.27 9.44
CA ALA A 177 8.10 -9.63 9.06
C ALA A 177 8.04 -10.64 7.89
N LEU A 178 8.99 -10.55 6.94
CA LEU A 178 9.11 -11.52 5.86
C LEU A 178 9.63 -12.87 6.35
N ASP A 179 10.48 -12.91 7.38
CA ASP A 179 10.96 -14.16 7.99
C ASP A 179 9.80 -14.90 8.68
N GLU A 180 8.96 -14.19 9.44
CA GLU A 180 7.78 -14.73 10.15
C GLU A 180 6.58 -15.05 9.24
N GLY A 181 6.44 -14.29 8.15
CA GLY A 181 5.23 -14.24 7.35
C GLY A 181 5.27 -15.07 6.07
N PRO A 182 5.13 -14.45 4.88
CA PRO A 182 4.78 -15.14 3.65
C PRO A 182 5.83 -16.14 3.17
N ASP A 183 5.47 -17.43 3.21
CA ASP A 183 6.29 -18.52 2.64
C ASP A 183 6.23 -18.60 1.11
N GLN A 184 5.24 -17.95 0.49
CA GLN A 184 5.03 -17.94 -0.96
C GLN A 184 5.67 -16.72 -1.64
N LEU A 185 6.53 -15.99 -0.94
CA LEU A 185 7.17 -14.78 -1.44
C LEU A 185 8.10 -15.10 -2.62
N THR A 186 7.81 -14.49 -3.77
CA THR A 186 8.57 -14.67 -5.01
C THR A 186 9.34 -13.43 -5.42
N GLU A 187 8.84 -12.24 -5.08
CA GLU A 187 9.39 -10.96 -5.54
C GLU A 187 9.35 -9.94 -4.40
N VAL A 188 10.48 -9.28 -4.16
CA VAL A 188 10.62 -8.16 -3.22
C VAL A 188 11.39 -7.05 -3.91
N ASP A 189 10.80 -5.86 -3.92
CA ASP A 189 11.44 -4.64 -4.39
C ASP A 189 11.45 -3.58 -3.29
N LEU A 190 12.64 -3.25 -2.82
CA LEU A 190 12.94 -2.14 -1.91
C LEU A 190 14.02 -1.23 -2.53
N SER A 191 14.07 -1.10 -3.86
CA SER A 191 14.98 -0.14 -4.50
C SER A 191 14.66 1.29 -4.04
N THR A 192 15.67 2.16 -3.97
CA THR A 192 15.47 3.59 -3.61
C THR A 192 14.72 3.77 -2.29
N ASN A 193 15.29 3.21 -1.22
CA ASN A 193 14.76 3.24 0.14
C ASN A 193 15.74 3.84 1.17
N MET A 194 16.85 4.40 0.71
CA MET A 194 17.91 4.97 1.55
C MET A 194 18.50 3.96 2.56
N MET A 195 18.48 2.66 2.25
CA MET A 195 19.14 1.64 3.11
C MET A 195 20.64 1.61 2.86
N THR A 196 21.42 1.29 3.88
CA THR A 196 22.87 1.06 3.79
C THR A 196 23.18 -0.44 3.72
N ARG A 197 24.43 -0.82 3.97
CA ARG A 197 24.87 -2.21 4.06
C ARG A 197 24.05 -3.03 5.07
N ALA A 198 23.72 -2.46 6.23
CA ALA A 198 23.07 -3.19 7.32
C ALA A 198 21.68 -3.71 6.92
N GLY A 199 20.81 -2.83 6.41
CA GLY A 199 19.48 -3.19 5.94
C GLY A 199 19.52 -4.12 4.73
N ALA A 200 20.43 -3.87 3.78
CA ALA A 200 20.62 -4.72 2.61
C ALA A 200 20.99 -6.16 2.99
N ARG A 201 21.95 -6.33 3.91
CA ARG A 201 22.39 -7.63 4.42
C ARG A 201 21.26 -8.37 5.12
N ALA A 202 20.54 -7.71 6.02
CA ALA A 202 19.43 -8.31 6.76
C ALA A 202 18.34 -8.82 5.82
N LEU A 203 17.91 -7.99 4.87
CA LEU A 203 16.88 -8.35 3.91
C LEU A 203 17.33 -9.49 2.97
N ALA A 204 18.57 -9.42 2.47
CA ALA A 204 19.17 -10.47 1.65
C ALA A 204 19.18 -11.83 2.36
N GLN A 205 19.54 -11.87 3.65
CA GLN A 205 19.54 -13.10 4.45
C GLN A 205 18.14 -13.69 4.55
N THR A 206 17.11 -12.86 4.77
CA THR A 206 15.72 -13.33 4.85
C THR A 206 15.24 -13.92 3.52
N VAL A 207 15.42 -13.22 2.41
CA VAL A 207 14.88 -13.69 1.11
C VAL A 207 15.55 -14.97 0.64
N LEU A 208 16.82 -15.22 0.98
CA LEU A 208 17.53 -16.45 0.64
C LEU A 208 16.97 -17.69 1.37
N LYS A 209 16.33 -17.51 2.53
CA LYS A 209 15.62 -18.60 3.23
C LYS A 209 14.36 -19.03 2.48
N LYS A 210 13.78 -18.17 1.65
CA LYS A 210 12.52 -18.43 0.93
C LYS A 210 12.78 -19.25 -0.35
N HIS A 211 12.30 -20.50 -0.36
CA HIS A 211 12.55 -21.45 -1.44
C HIS A 211 11.92 -21.07 -2.80
N THR A 212 10.86 -20.27 -2.76
CA THR A 212 10.06 -19.83 -3.92
C THR A 212 10.58 -18.54 -4.55
N PHE A 213 11.60 -17.92 -3.95
CA PHE A 213 12.05 -16.58 -4.28
C PHE A 213 12.74 -16.48 -5.65
N LYS A 214 12.42 -15.43 -6.40
CA LYS A 214 12.80 -15.22 -7.81
C LYS A 214 13.42 -13.86 -8.12
N LEU A 215 13.02 -12.80 -7.43
CA LEU A 215 13.49 -11.44 -7.74
C LEU A 215 13.66 -10.61 -6.48
N PHE A 216 14.90 -10.21 -6.21
CA PHE A 216 15.30 -9.33 -5.13
C PHE A 216 15.88 -8.05 -5.73
N ASN A 217 15.20 -6.92 -5.55
CA ASN A 217 15.68 -5.64 -6.02
C ASN A 217 15.89 -4.68 -4.84
N ILE A 218 17.12 -4.19 -4.71
CA ILE A 218 17.53 -3.17 -3.74
C ILE A 218 18.42 -2.11 -4.41
N ASN A 219 18.30 -1.90 -5.71
CA ASN A 219 19.11 -0.90 -6.42
C ASN A 219 18.82 0.53 -5.93
N GLY A 220 19.70 1.48 -6.25
CA GLY A 220 19.43 2.90 -5.98
C GLY A 220 19.33 3.24 -4.49
N ASN A 221 19.99 2.47 -3.63
CA ASN A 221 20.09 2.70 -2.19
C ASN A 221 21.46 3.29 -1.83
N PHE A 222 21.78 3.38 -0.53
CA PHE A 222 23.03 3.89 0.00
C PHE A 222 23.99 2.76 0.41
N ILE A 223 24.03 1.68 -0.39
CA ILE A 223 24.83 0.49 -0.09
C ILE A 223 26.27 0.74 -0.53
N SER A 224 27.22 0.67 0.42
CA SER A 224 28.65 0.81 0.13
C SER A 224 29.16 -0.28 -0.82
N GLU A 225 30.32 -0.06 -1.45
CA GLU A 225 30.93 -1.04 -2.36
C GLU A 225 31.12 -2.42 -1.68
N GLU A 226 31.54 -2.42 -0.41
CA GLU A 226 31.67 -3.64 0.39
C GLU A 226 30.32 -4.33 0.63
N GLY A 227 29.26 -3.56 0.89
CA GLY A 227 27.90 -4.10 1.04
C GLY A 227 27.37 -4.71 -0.25
N VAL A 228 27.67 -4.09 -1.40
CA VAL A 228 27.33 -4.64 -2.73
C VAL A 228 28.07 -5.95 -2.98
N ASP A 229 29.38 -5.99 -2.71
CA ASP A 229 30.18 -7.22 -2.83
C ASP A 229 29.64 -8.33 -1.92
N GLU A 230 29.27 -8.00 -0.68
CA GLU A 230 28.68 -8.94 0.27
C GLU A 230 27.35 -9.52 -0.24
N VAL A 231 26.42 -8.67 -0.71
CA VAL A 231 25.14 -9.14 -1.27
C VAL A 231 25.38 -9.99 -2.52
N ASN A 232 26.30 -9.59 -3.41
CA ASN A 232 26.67 -10.41 -4.58
C ASN A 232 27.19 -11.79 -4.17
N ASP A 233 28.06 -11.85 -3.16
CA ASP A 233 28.61 -13.10 -2.63
C ASP A 233 27.54 -13.99 -1.99
N MET A 234 26.53 -13.40 -1.33
CA MET A 234 25.39 -14.13 -0.78
C MET A 234 24.54 -14.79 -1.89
N PHE A 235 24.40 -14.13 -3.04
CA PHE A 235 23.63 -14.61 -4.19
C PHE A 235 24.45 -15.38 -5.24
N LYS A 236 25.74 -15.65 -5.00
CA LYS A 236 26.64 -16.31 -5.99
C LYS A 236 26.14 -17.63 -6.58
N ASP A 237 25.34 -18.38 -5.81
CA ASP A 237 24.77 -19.66 -6.25
C ASP A 237 23.44 -19.50 -7.01
N SER A 238 22.84 -18.31 -6.97
CA SER A 238 21.60 -17.95 -7.68
C SER A 238 21.59 -16.46 -8.08
N PRO A 239 22.56 -16.00 -8.90
CA PRO A 239 22.70 -14.59 -9.25
C PRO A 239 21.52 -14.06 -10.08
N GLU A 240 20.77 -14.95 -10.76
CA GLU A 240 19.58 -14.59 -11.51
C GLU A 240 18.42 -14.08 -10.65
N LYS A 241 18.49 -14.28 -9.33
CA LYS A 241 17.49 -13.78 -8.38
C LYS A 241 17.77 -12.36 -7.91
N LEU A 242 18.99 -11.86 -8.11
CA LEU A 242 19.40 -10.54 -7.67
C LEU A 242 19.24 -9.54 -8.82
N GLY A 243 18.55 -8.43 -8.56
CA GLY A 243 18.45 -7.29 -9.46
C GLY A 243 19.80 -6.58 -9.62
N LEU A 244 19.83 -5.54 -10.44
CA LEU A 244 21.03 -4.70 -10.55
C LEU A 244 21.32 -3.98 -9.23
N LEU A 245 22.58 -3.63 -9.00
CA LEU A 245 23.06 -2.90 -7.83
C LEU A 245 23.96 -1.70 -8.23
N ASP A 246 23.91 -1.31 -9.50
CA ASP A 246 24.80 -0.32 -10.12
C ASP A 246 24.45 1.14 -9.84
N ASP A 247 23.23 1.42 -9.37
CA ASP A 247 22.76 2.76 -9.02
C ASP A 247 22.91 3.05 -7.51
N ASN A 248 23.53 2.16 -6.73
CA ASN A 248 23.79 2.42 -5.31
C ASN A 248 24.83 3.52 -5.13
N ASP A 249 24.54 4.44 -4.20
CA ASP A 249 25.44 5.53 -3.83
C ASP A 249 26.29 5.10 -2.61
N PRO A 250 27.60 4.86 -2.81
CA PRO A 250 28.49 4.34 -1.78
C PRO A 250 28.91 5.41 -0.74
N ASP A 251 28.59 6.68 -0.98
CA ASP A 251 28.89 7.79 -0.05
C ASP A 251 27.85 7.93 1.07
N GLY A 252 26.84 7.05 1.11
CA GLY A 252 25.96 6.93 2.26
C GLY A 252 26.74 6.63 3.54
N GLU A 253 26.45 7.36 4.63
CA GLU A 253 27.14 7.14 5.90
C GLU A 253 26.80 5.74 6.45
N ASP A 254 27.68 4.77 6.22
CA ASP A 254 27.81 3.59 7.06
C ASP A 254 28.17 4.12 8.46
N PHE A 255 27.18 4.35 9.32
CA PHE A 255 27.45 4.55 10.73
C PHE A 255 28.07 3.24 11.21
N GLU A 256 29.41 3.19 11.27
CA GLU A 256 30.13 2.06 11.84
C GLU A 256 29.46 1.71 13.17
N ASP A 257 29.07 0.44 13.31
CA ASP A 257 28.45 -0.14 14.49
C ASP A 257 29.34 0.07 15.73
N GLU A 258 29.28 1.24 16.35
CA GLU A 258 29.55 1.40 17.78
C GLU A 258 28.29 0.92 18.51
N ASP A 259 28.13 -0.40 18.62
CA ASP A 259 27.44 -1.14 19.71
C ASP A 259 26.67 -2.39 19.20
N GLU A 260 27.37 -3.51 19.00
CA GLU A 260 26.78 -4.87 18.90
C GLU A 260 26.13 -5.36 20.24
N GLU A 261 25.66 -4.47 21.12
CA GLU A 261 25.03 -4.83 22.41
C GLU A 261 23.54 -4.43 22.53
N ALA A 262 22.85 -4.04 21.45
CA ALA A 262 21.44 -3.62 21.50
C ALA A 262 20.41 -4.64 20.96
N GLU A 263 20.81 -5.83 20.50
CA GLU A 263 19.87 -6.78 19.88
C GLU A 263 18.80 -7.36 20.84
N GLU A 264 18.97 -7.28 22.17
CA GLU A 264 18.00 -7.86 23.12
C GLU A 264 16.86 -6.91 23.55
N GLU A 265 17.01 -5.57 23.42
CA GLU A 265 15.96 -4.63 23.86
C GLU A 265 14.92 -4.34 22.76
N GLU A 266 15.31 -4.30 21.47
CA GLU A 266 14.37 -4.02 20.36
C GLU A 266 13.42 -5.18 20.04
N ASP A 267 13.87 -6.43 20.22
CA ASP A 267 13.00 -7.60 20.08
C ASP A 267 11.84 -7.55 21.08
N SER A 268 12.04 -6.97 22.27
CA SER A 268 10.97 -6.83 23.27
C SER A 268 9.92 -5.76 22.90
N GLU A 269 10.33 -4.66 22.27
CA GLU A 269 9.41 -3.61 21.81
C GLU A 269 8.68 -4.02 20.53
N LEU A 270 9.34 -4.78 19.66
CA LEU A 270 8.75 -5.33 18.44
C LEU A 270 7.85 -6.54 18.72
N GLU A 271 8.22 -7.45 19.62
CA GLU A 271 7.29 -8.47 20.14
C GLU A 271 6.10 -7.83 20.88
N ALA A 272 6.28 -6.67 21.51
CA ALA A 272 5.15 -5.92 22.06
C ALA A 272 4.26 -5.29 20.95
N LYS A 273 4.87 -4.74 19.88
CA LYS A 273 4.17 -4.14 18.74
C LYS A 273 3.48 -5.18 17.83
N LEU A 274 4.08 -6.37 17.67
CA LEU A 274 3.57 -7.50 16.87
C LEU A 274 2.70 -8.44 17.70
N GLY A 275 3.11 -8.78 18.93
CA GLY A 275 2.42 -9.72 19.84
C GLY A 275 1.12 -9.17 20.46
N GLY A 276 0.87 -7.86 20.38
CA GLY A 276 -0.45 -7.27 20.69
C GLY A 276 -1.55 -7.71 19.72
N LEU A 277 -1.20 -8.25 18.57
CA LEU A 277 -2.12 -8.75 17.55
C LEU A 277 -2.28 -10.27 17.68
N LYS A 278 -3.03 -10.72 18.68
CA LYS A 278 -3.53 -12.10 18.68
C LYS A 278 -4.42 -12.29 17.45
N ILE A 279 -3.84 -12.84 16.39
CA ILE A 279 -4.59 -13.42 15.26
C ILE A 279 -5.52 -14.43 15.90
N LYS A 280 -6.82 -14.13 15.91
CA LYS A 280 -7.83 -15.10 16.33
C LYS A 280 -7.77 -16.24 15.31
N GLN A 281 -7.02 -17.28 15.64
CA GLN A 281 -7.28 -18.59 15.06
C GLN A 281 -8.71 -18.92 15.50
N GLU A 282 -9.64 -18.93 14.55
CA GLU A 282 -10.93 -19.56 14.76
C GLU A 282 -10.65 -21.05 14.98
N GLU A 283 -10.71 -21.48 16.24
CA GLU A 283 -10.81 -22.90 16.57
C GLU A 283 -12.15 -23.42 15.99
N GLU A 284 -12.07 -24.55 15.28
CA GLU A 284 -13.15 -25.25 14.55
C GLU A 284 -14.44 -25.50 15.35
#